data_AF-A0A9D6UJM1-F1
#
_entry.id   AF-A0A9D6UJM1-F1
#
_cell.length_a   1.000
_cell.length_b   1.000
_cell.length_c   1.000
_cell.angle_alpha   90.00
_cell.angle_beta   90.00
_cell.angle_gamma   90.00
#
_symmetry.space_group_name_H-M   'P 1'
#
loop_
_entity.id
_entity.type
_entity.pdbx_description
1 polymer ?
#
loop_
_entity_poly.entity_id
_entity_poly.type
_entity_poly.pdbx_seq_one_letter_code
_entity_poly.pdbx_strand_id
1 'polypeptide(L)' 'MKYLIVHAHPNPSSFCNAITASICKELEKNNRDFIIRDLYKIRFDPALGL' A
#
# COMPACT_ATOMS: atom_id res chain seq x y z
N MET A 1 14.75 -5.51 -8.40
CA MET A 1 14.66 -4.63 -7.23
C MET A 1 13.40 -5.00 -6.46
N LYS A 2 13.40 -4.82 -5.14
CA LYS A 2 12.25 -5.10 -4.27
C LYS A 2 11.49 -3.80 -4.01
N TYR A 3 10.16 -3.84 -4.06
CA TYR A 3 9.31 -2.67 -3.87
C TYR A 3 8.57 -2.73 -2.53
N LEU A 4 8.47 -1.59 -1.85
CA LEU A 4 7.59 -1.41 -0.69
C LEU A 4 6.52 -0.38 -1.07
N ILE A 5 5.25 -0.77 -0.96
CA ILE A 5 4.12 0.12 -1.18
C ILE A 5 3.54 0.50 0.18
N VAL A 6 3.62 1.77 0.55
CA VAL A 6 2.95 2.30 1.74
C VAL A 6 1.57 2.82 1.32
N HIS A 7 0.51 2.18 1.81
CA HIS A 7 -0.86 2.55 1.51
C HIS A 7 -1.51 3.25 2.71
N ALA A 8 -2.07 4.43 2.50
CA ALA A 8 -2.58 5.29 3.57
C ALA A 8 -3.97 5.84 3.23
N HIS A 9 -4.93 4.96 2.91
CA HIS A 9 -6.33 5.37 2.70
C HIS A 9 -7.31 4.45 3.46
N PRO A 10 -8.28 5.01 4.24
CA PRO A 10 -9.18 4.19 5.06
C PRO A 10 -10.28 3.50 4.24
N ASN A 11 -10.77 4.17 3.18
CA ASN A 11 -11.87 3.64 2.37
C ASN A 11 -11.36 2.65 1.31
N PRO A 12 -11.78 1.36 1.35
CA PRO A 12 -11.39 0.35 0.38
C PRO A 12 -11.95 0.62 -1.04
N SER A 13 -13.01 1.40 -1.18
CA SER A 13 -13.58 1.78 -2.48
C SER A 13 -13.00 3.10 -3.03
N SER A 14 -11.90 3.59 -2.45
CA SER A 14 -11.27 4.83 -2.88
C SER A 14 -10.49 4.68 -4.19
N PHE A 15 -10.30 5.81 -4.88
CA PHE A 15 -9.41 5.88 -6.04
C PHE A 15 -7.95 5.50 -5.67
N CYS A 16 -7.49 5.86 -4.47
CA CYS A 16 -6.17 5.45 -3.97
C CYS A 16 -6.01 3.93 -3.85
N ASN A 17 -7.07 3.21 -3.45
CA ASN A 17 -7.05 1.76 -3.43
C ASN A 17 -7.02 1.19 -4.86
N ALA A 18 -7.75 1.78 -5.80
CA ALA A 18 -7.71 1.39 -7.21
C ALA A 18 -6.31 1.59 -7.84
N ILE A 19 -5.62 2.69 -7.53
CA ILE A 19 -4.21 2.91 -7.93
C ILE A 19 -3.31 1.83 -7.34
N THR A 20 -3.42 1.57 -6.04
CA THR A 20 -2.59 0.56 -5.34
C THR A 20 -2.76 -0.82 -5.98
N ALA A 21 -4.01 -1.23 -6.25
CA ALA A 21 -4.30 -2.48 -6.94
C ALA A 21 -3.73 -2.52 -8.37
N SER A 22 -3.75 -1.40 -9.09
CA SER A 22 -3.19 -1.31 -10.44
C SER A 22 -1.66 -1.47 -10.44
N ILE A 23 -0.97 -0.87 -9.47
CA ILE A 23 0.47 -1.02 -9.27
C ILE A 23 0.82 -2.47 -8.93
N CYS A 24 0.08 -3.12 -8.02
CA CYS A 24 0.33 -4.51 -7.64
C CYS A 24 0.22 -5.44 -8.85
N LYS A 25 -0.85 -5.29 -9.66
CA LYS A 25 -1.04 -6.07 -10.90
C LYS A 25 0.13 -5.92 -11.87
N GLU A 26 0.64 -4.70 -12.05
CA GLU A 26 1.78 -4.46 -12.95
C GLU A 26 3.08 -5.07 -12.40
N LEU A 27 3.32 -4.98 -11.09
CA LEU A 27 4.50 -5.59 -10.47
C LEU A 27 4.46 -7.13 -10.55
N GLU A 28 3.30 -7.74 -10.28
CA GLU A 28 3.06 -9.18 -10.44
C GLU A 28 3.31 -9.63 -11.88
N LYS A 29 2.73 -8.93 -12.86
CA LYS A 29 2.90 -9.22 -14.29
C LYS A 29 4.36 -9.20 -14.74
N ASN A 30 5.20 -8.36 -14.12
CA ASN A 30 6.62 -8.23 -14.44
C ASN A 30 7.53 -9.08 -13.54
N ASN A 31 6.98 -10.05 -12.78
CA ASN A 31 7.72 -10.88 -11.82
C ASN A 31 8.61 -10.05 -10.89
N ARG A 32 8.09 -8.93 -10.38
CA ARG A 32 8.79 -8.06 -9.42
C ARG A 32 8.33 -8.39 -8.01
N ASP A 33 9.27 -8.51 -7.08
CA ASP A 33 8.99 -8.69 -5.66
C ASP A 33 8.47 -7.40 -5.02
N PHE A 34 7.36 -7.47 -4.29
CA PHE A 34 6.85 -6.34 -3.51
C PHE A 34 6.12 -6.75 -2.24
N ILE A 35 6.01 -5.80 -1.31
CA ILE A 35 5.17 -5.91 -0.11
C ILE A 35 4.31 -4.65 0.07
N ILE A 36 3.14 -4.81 0.66
CA ILE A 36 2.22 -3.70 0.96
C ILE A 36 2.19 -3.47 2.48
N ARG A 37 2.44 -2.23 2.89
CA ARG A 37 2.26 -1.75 4.26
C ARG A 37 1.06 -0.82 4.29
N ASP A 38 -0.10 -1.37 4.61
CA ASP A 38 -1.35 -0.63 4.74
C ASP A 38 -1.47 -0.05 6.16
N LEU A 39 -1.29 1.26 6.28
CA LEU A 39 -1.24 1.97 7.57
C LEU A 39 -2.56 1.91 8.33
N TYR A 40 -3.69 1.90 7.63
CA TYR A 40 -5.01 1.83 8.27
C TYR A 40 -5.32 0.41 8.74
N LYS A 41 -4.99 -0.62 7.95
CA LYS A 41 -5.17 -2.01 8.38
C LYS A 41 -4.33 -2.37 9.60
N ILE A 42 -3.09 -1.88 9.67
CA ILE A 42 -2.20 -2.13 10.83
C ILE A 42 -2.47 -1.19 12.01
N ARG A 43 -3.43 -0.26 11.90
CA ARG A 43 -3.71 0.78 12.90
C ARG A 43 -2.44 1.52 13.33
N PHE A 44 -1.69 1.98 12.33
CA PHE A 44 -0.46 2.71 12.55
C PHE A 44 -0.72 3.97 13.40
N ASP A 45 0.10 4.19 14.43
CA ASP A 45 0.08 5.42 15.22
C ASP A 45 0.96 6.48 14.52
N PRO A 46 0.37 7.56 13.99
CA PRO A 46 1.12 8.60 13.32
C PRO A 46 1.72 9.64 14.28
N ALA A 47 1.36 9.62 15.57
CA ALA A 47 1.85 10.61 16.52
C ALA A 47 3.30 10.32 16.88
N LEU A 48 4.19 11.26 16.55
CA LEU A 48 5.50 11.31 17.16
C LEU A 48 5.29 11.73 18.63
N GLY A 49 5.57 10.82 19.57
CA GLY A 49 5.18 10.96 20.98
C GLY A 49 5.71 12.22 21.68
N LEU A 50 5.08 12.53 22.82
CA LEU A 50 5.62 13.41 23.86
C LEU A 50 6.58 12.65 24.77
#